data_AF-A0A101HJH1-F1
#
_entry.id   AF-A0A101HJH1-F1
#
_cell.length_a   1.000
_cell.length_b   1.000
_cell.length_c   1.000
_cell.angle_alpha   90.00
_cell.angle_beta   90.00
_cell.angle_gamma   90.00
#
_symmetry.space_group_name_H-M   'P 1'
#
loop_
_entity.id
_entity.type
_entity.pdbx_description
1 polymer ?
#
loop_
_entity_poly.entity_id
_entity_poly.type
_entity_poly.pdbx_seq_one_letter_code
_entity_poly.pdbx_strand_id
1 'polypeptide(L)'
;MQKNLIFFIFLLSASVGYSQTALQRFVNHPALKHASVGVSVVDMATGSPVVAYDADKSLTPASVLKLITTATALETLGENYRYKTDVALDADDPSRILVIGSG
;
A
#
# COMPACT_ATOMS: atom_id res chain seq x y z
N MET A 1 -33.72 -26.99 -38.21
CA MET A 1 -33.43 -25.61 -37.74
C MET A 1 -32.74 -25.56 -36.38
N GLN A 2 -33.13 -26.38 -35.38
CA GLN A 2 -32.52 -26.33 -34.03
C GLN A 2 -31.02 -26.67 -33.94
N LYS A 3 -30.50 -27.60 -34.77
CA LYS A 3 -29.06 -27.94 -34.79
C LYS A 3 -28.16 -26.77 -35.23
N ASN A 4 -28.62 -25.97 -36.19
CA ASN A 4 -27.87 -24.79 -36.66
C ASN A 4 -27.91 -23.65 -35.65
N LEU A 5 -28.98 -23.55 -34.86
CA LEU A 5 -29.13 -22.57 -33.78
C LEU A 5 -28.18 -22.86 -32.62
N ILE A 6 -28.05 -24.13 -32.21
CA ILE A 6 -27.10 -24.56 -31.17
C ILE A 6 -25.65 -24.32 -31.61
N PHE A 7 -25.34 -24.60 -32.88
CA PHE A 7 -24.01 -24.35 -33.44
C PHE A 7 -23.67 -22.85 -33.48
N PHE A 8 -24.65 -22.00 -33.82
CA PHE A 8 -24.49 -20.54 -33.79
C PHE A 8 -24.28 -19.98 -32.38
N ILE A 9 -25.01 -20.49 -31.38
CA ILE A 9 -24.83 -20.10 -29.97
C ILE A 9 -23.43 -20.50 -29.47
N PHE A 10 -22.94 -21.69 -29.86
CA PHE A 10 -21.60 -22.16 -29.50
C PHE A 10 -20.48 -21.32 -30.14
N LEU A 11 -20.64 -20.91 -31.40
CA LEU A 11 -19.72 -20.01 -32.10
C LEU A 11 -19.71 -18.58 -31.51
N LEU A 12 -20.87 -18.09 -31.05
CA LEU A 12 -20.99 -16.78 -30.41
C LEU A 12 -20.35 -16.76 -29.02
N SER A 13 -20.40 -17.87 -28.27
CA SER A 13 -19.68 -17.99 -26.99
C SER A 13 -18.16 -18.09 -27.15
N ALA A 14 -17.66 -18.57 -28.29
CA ALA A 14 -16.22 -18.69 -28.55
C ALA A 14 -15.56 -17.35 -28.92
N SER A 15 -16.33 -16.36 -29.41
CA SER A 15 -15.82 -15.03 -29.76
C SER A 15 -15.74 -14.06 -28.57
N VAL A 16 -16.26 -14.46 -27.40
CA VAL A 16 -16.14 -13.70 -26.14
C VAL A 16 -15.03 -14.26 -25.26
N GLY A 17 -13.88 -14.56 -25.87
CA GLY A 17 -12.64 -14.80 -25.13
C GLY A 17 -12.16 -13.48 -24.52
N TYR A 18 -12.64 -13.13 -23.34
CA TYR A 18 -12.19 -11.94 -22.63
C TYR A 18 -10.68 -12.04 -22.35
N SER A 19 -9.89 -11.22 -23.03
CA SER A 19 -8.50 -11.00 -22.64
C SER A 19 -8.49 -10.38 -21.25
N GLN A 20 -7.90 -11.08 -20.28
CA GLN A 20 -7.80 -10.60 -18.90
C GLN A 20 -7.04 -9.26 -18.87
N THR A 21 -7.59 -8.28 -18.14
CA THR A 21 -6.91 -7.00 -17.92
C THR A 21 -5.55 -7.23 -17.25
N ALA A 22 -4.62 -6.28 -17.35
CA ALA A 22 -3.32 -6.40 -16.68
C ALA A 22 -3.46 -6.64 -15.17
N LEU A 23 -4.43 -5.96 -14.53
CA LEU A 23 -4.78 -6.18 -13.13
C LEU A 23 -5.28 -7.60 -12.89
N GLN A 24 -6.19 -8.10 -13.72
CA GLN A 24 -6.74 -9.44 -13.55
C GLN A 24 -5.68 -10.53 -13.73
N ARG A 25 -4.75 -10.36 -14.68
CA ARG A 25 -3.58 -11.25 -14.82
C ARG A 25 -2.65 -11.19 -13.62
N PHE A 26 -2.45 -10.00 -13.04
CA PHE A 26 -1.64 -9.81 -11.85
C PHE A 26 -2.26 -10.50 -10.62
N VAL A 27 -3.52 -10.21 -10.28
CA VAL A 27 -4.16 -10.77 -9.07
C VAL A 27 -4.38 -12.28 -9.17
N ASN A 28 -4.56 -12.81 -10.39
CA ASN A 28 -4.70 -14.25 -10.63
C ASN A 28 -3.36 -14.97 -10.79
N HIS A 29 -2.22 -14.28 -10.64
CA HIS A 29 -0.91 -14.91 -10.79
C HIS A 29 -0.76 -16.07 -9.77
N PRO A 30 -0.30 -17.27 -10.16
CA PRO A 30 -0.24 -18.44 -9.27
C PRO A 30 0.50 -18.21 -7.94
N ALA A 31 1.51 -17.33 -7.94
CA ALA A 31 2.25 -16.96 -6.73
C ALA A 31 1.39 -16.23 -5.67
N LEU A 32 0.26 -15.63 -6.08
CA LEU A 32 -0.66 -14.90 -5.22
C LEU A 32 -1.88 -15.73 -4.81
N LYS A 33 -1.92 -17.03 -5.13
CA LYS A 33 -3.08 -17.93 -4.89
C LYS A 33 -3.64 -17.87 -3.46
N HIS A 34 -2.79 -17.64 -2.47
CA HIS A 34 -3.17 -17.55 -1.06
C HIS A 34 -2.94 -16.15 -0.46
N ALA A 35 -2.52 -15.19 -1.27
CA ALA A 35 -2.29 -13.82 -0.83
C ALA A 35 -3.61 -13.07 -0.71
N SER A 36 -3.69 -12.16 0.26
CA SER A 36 -4.66 -11.08 0.21
C SER A 36 -4.04 -9.88 -0.49
N VAL A 37 -4.66 -9.42 -1.56
CA VAL A 37 -4.17 -8.34 -2.42
C VAL A 37 -5.22 -7.25 -2.46
N GLY A 38 -4.80 -6.01 -2.27
CA GLY A 38 -5.60 -4.82 -2.51
C GLY A 38 -4.85 -3.90 -3.48
N VAL A 39 -5.55 -3.31 -4.44
CA VAL A 39 -5.00 -2.35 -5.41
C VAL A 39 -5.92 -1.15 -5.45
N SER A 40 -5.36 0.04 -5.24
CA SER A 40 -6.06 1.32 -5.39
C SER A 40 -5.17 2.28 -6.17
N VAL A 41 -5.65 2.74 -7.31
CA VAL A 41 -4.99 3.75 -8.15
C VAL A 41 -5.97 4.88 -8.37
N VAL A 42 -5.56 6.09 -8.02
CA VAL A 42 -6.41 7.28 -8.02
C VAL A 42 -5.76 8.36 -8.87
N ASP A 43 -6.57 9.07 -9.65
CA ASP A 43 -6.15 10.29 -10.33
C ASP A 43 -6.00 11.40 -9.29
N MET A 44 -4.80 11.95 -9.14
CA MET A 44 -4.51 12.96 -8.12
C MET A 44 -5.16 14.32 -8.38
N ALA A 45 -5.49 14.64 -9.64
CA ALA A 45 -6.12 15.90 -10.00
C ALA A 45 -7.62 15.88 -9.73
N THR A 46 -8.29 14.75 -9.97
CA THR A 46 -9.75 14.63 -9.81
C THR A 46 -10.18 13.88 -8.54
N GLY A 47 -9.28 13.13 -7.91
CA GLY A 47 -9.58 12.21 -6.81
C GLY A 47 -10.33 10.95 -7.25
N SER A 48 -10.50 10.73 -8.56
CA SER A 48 -11.31 9.62 -9.08
C SER A 48 -10.51 8.31 -9.11
N PRO A 49 -11.12 7.17 -8.76
CA PRO A 49 -10.46 5.87 -8.90
C PRO A 49 -10.25 5.55 -10.39
N VAL A 50 -9.00 5.24 -10.75
CA VAL A 50 -8.60 4.72 -12.07
C VAL A 50 -8.69 3.20 -12.07
N VAL A 51 -8.26 2.56 -10.98
CA VAL A 51 -8.34 1.12 -10.75
C VAL A 51 -8.60 0.85 -9.26
N ALA A 52 -9.53 -0.06 -8.97
CA ALA A 52 -9.79 -0.54 -7.62
C ALA A 52 -10.01 -2.06 -7.62
N TYR A 53 -9.33 -2.77 -6.72
CA TYR A 53 -9.51 -4.20 -6.44
C TYR A 53 -9.32 -4.41 -4.93
N ASP A 54 -10.35 -4.86 -4.21
CA ASP A 54 -10.32 -5.01 -2.75
C ASP A 54 -9.73 -3.77 -2.03
N ALA A 55 -10.01 -2.56 -2.54
CA ALA A 55 -9.33 -1.33 -2.09
C ALA A 55 -9.59 -0.99 -0.61
N ASP A 56 -10.75 -1.38 -0.08
CA ASP A 56 -11.14 -1.15 1.31
C ASP A 56 -10.76 -2.31 2.25
N LYS A 57 -10.08 -3.34 1.72
CA LYS A 57 -9.66 -4.50 2.51
C LYS A 57 -8.54 -4.09 3.46
N SER A 58 -8.73 -4.35 4.75
CA SER A 58 -7.67 -4.19 5.73
C SER A 58 -6.57 -5.23 5.50
N LEU A 59 -5.33 -4.76 5.33
CA LEU A 59 -4.13 -5.56 5.11
C LEU A 59 -3.03 -5.10 6.04
N THR A 60 -2.07 -5.98 6.34
CA THR A 60 -0.87 -5.61 7.09
C THR A 60 0.04 -4.74 6.21
N PRO A 61 0.26 -3.46 6.51
CA PRO A 61 0.94 -2.52 5.60
C PRO A 61 2.46 -2.70 5.54
N ALA A 62 3.05 -3.46 6.47
CA ALA A 62 4.50 -3.51 6.67
C ALA A 62 5.11 -2.09 6.74
N SER A 63 6.21 -1.84 6.02
CA SER A 63 6.87 -0.53 6.04
C SER A 63 6.08 0.60 5.36
N VAL A 64 4.98 0.33 4.65
CA VAL A 64 4.10 1.39 4.12
C VAL A 64 3.48 2.23 5.24
N LEU A 65 3.35 1.67 6.45
CA LEU A 65 2.91 2.39 7.64
C LEU A 65 3.75 3.65 7.93
N LYS A 66 5.02 3.67 7.50
CA LYS A 66 5.89 4.84 7.63
C LYS A 66 5.31 6.08 6.96
N LEU A 67 4.47 5.97 5.93
CA LEU A 67 3.81 7.12 5.32
C LEU A 67 2.95 7.89 6.35
N ILE A 68 2.14 7.17 7.13
CA ILE A 68 1.30 7.77 8.17
C ILE A 68 2.16 8.30 9.32
N THR A 69 3.15 7.53 9.78
CA THR A 69 4.05 7.99 10.85
C THR A 69 4.82 9.24 10.45
N THR A 70 5.34 9.31 9.22
CA THR A 70 6.07 10.48 8.72
C THR A 70 5.15 11.68 8.54
N ALA A 71 3.95 11.50 7.98
CA ALA A 71 2.98 12.59 7.87
C ALA A 71 2.63 13.15 9.26
N THR A 72 2.37 12.28 10.24
CA THR A 72 2.13 12.69 11.63
C THR A 72 3.34 13.40 12.25
N ALA A 73 4.57 12.91 12.02
CA ALA A 73 5.77 13.56 12.56
C ALA A 73 6.00 14.95 11.96
N LEU A 74 5.77 15.11 10.64
CA LEU A 74 5.86 16.40 9.98
C LEU A 74 4.79 17.38 10.50
N GLU A 75 3.55 16.91 10.66
CA GLU A 75 2.45 17.73 11.18
C GLU A 75 2.66 18.14 12.64
N THR A 76 3.15 17.23 13.49
CA THR A 76 3.26 17.45 14.94
C THR A 76 4.57 18.14 15.35
N LEU A 77 5.69 17.78 14.73
CA LEU A 77 7.02 18.29 15.09
C LEU A 77 7.50 19.41 14.16
N GLY A 78 7.01 19.44 12.92
CA GLY A 78 7.50 20.30 11.85
C GLY A 78 8.75 19.75 11.16
N GLU A 79 8.95 20.15 9.90
CA GLU A 79 10.10 19.74 9.07
C GLU A 79 11.47 20.15 9.65
N ASN A 80 11.49 21.18 10.49
CA ASN A 80 12.69 21.73 11.08
C ASN A 80 13.00 21.19 12.47
N TYR A 81 12.23 20.21 12.96
CA TYR A 81 12.53 19.54 14.23
C TYR A 81 13.94 18.96 14.24
N ARG A 82 14.63 19.07 15.37
CA ARG A 82 15.96 18.50 15.60
C ARG A 82 15.97 17.82 16.96
N TYR A 83 16.39 16.56 16.98
CA TYR A 83 16.67 15.87 18.23
C TYR A 83 17.85 16.52 18.94
N LYS A 84 17.79 16.53 20.27
CA LYS A 84 18.84 17.09 21.13
C LYS A 84 19.56 15.96 21.87
N THR A 85 20.88 16.02 21.89
CA THR A 85 21.70 15.17 22.76
C THR A 85 22.56 16.08 23.60
N ASP A 86 22.43 15.97 24.92
CA ASP A 86 23.18 16.78 25.87
C ASP A 86 24.29 15.96 26.53
N VAL A 87 25.38 16.66 26.87
CA VAL A 87 26.46 16.11 27.69
C VAL A 87 26.54 16.94 28.97
N ALA A 88 26.55 16.28 30.11
CA ALA A 88 26.59 16.94 31.42
C ALA A 88 27.59 16.25 32.35
N LEU A 89 28.07 16.97 33.36
CA LEU A 89 28.75 16.37 34.50
C LEU A 89 27.70 15.96 35.53
N ASP A 90 27.92 14.81 36.17
CA ASP A 90 27.08 14.38 37.29
C ASP A 90 27.28 15.35 38.47
N ALA A 91 26.17 15.82 39.03
CA ALA A 91 26.16 16.78 40.13
C ALA A 91 26.66 16.15 41.44
N ASP A 92 26.45 14.85 41.61
CA ASP A 92 26.86 14.12 42.81
C ASP A 92 28.30 13.59 42.70
N ASP A 93 28.79 13.39 41.47
CA ASP A 93 30.14 12.88 41.19
C ASP A 93 30.74 13.51 39.91
N PRO A 94 31.52 14.61 40.03
CA PRO A 94 32.10 15.31 38.88
C PRO A 94 33.07 14.49 38.04
N SER A 95 33.46 13.28 38.47
CA SER A 95 34.26 12.36 37.66
C SER A 95 33.44 11.63 36.59
N ARG A 96 32.10 11.68 36.67
CA ARG A 96 31.19 11.06 35.72
C ARG A 96 30.68 12.05 34.68
N ILE A 97 30.63 11.59 33.44
CA ILE A 97 30.04 12.29 32.30
C ILE A 97 28.74 11.57 31.93
N LEU A 98 27.65 12.34 31.83
CA LEU A 98 26.34 11.88 31.41
C LEU A 98 26.11 12.22 29.94
N VAL A 99 25.55 11.27 29.19
CA VAL A 99 25.07 11.47 27.82
C VAL A 99 23.56 11.29 27.82
N ILE A 100 22.81 12.34 27.52
CA ILE A 100 21.35 12.39 27.64
C ILE A 100 20.73 12.52 26.24
N GLY A 101 20.12 11.44 25.75
CA GLY A 101 19.39 11.43 24.48
C GLY A 101 17.90 11.79 24.65
N SER A 102 17.34 12.55 23.71
CA SER A 102 15.92 12.94 23.68
C SER A 102 15.12 12.30 22.54
N GLY A 103 15.69 11.31 21.88
CA GLY A 103 15.07 10.50 20.81
C GLY A 103 16.04 9.48 20.25
#